data_AF-A0A842SQ64-F1
#
_entry.id   AF-A0A842SQ64-F1
#
_cell.length_a   1.000
_cell.length_b   1.000
_cell.length_c   1.000
_cell.angle_alpha   90.00
_cell.angle_beta   90.00
_cell.angle_gamma   90.00
#
_symmetry.space_group_name_H-M   'P 1'
#
loop_
_entity.id
_entity.type
_entity.pdbx_description
1 polymer ?
#
loop_
_entity_poly.entity_id
_entity_poly.type
_entity_poly.pdbx_seq_one_letter_code
_entity_poly.pdbx_strand_id
1 'polypeptide(L)'
;MPKKLQILSLSITKNVTIKISKISVPASEKKEGIETHPRALDKDKCKNIGIKDAMMDLANELISALKFIAPLYFVNGSLVVWWYLKGFKTTRPINVELFGKHRAWDGFLFLLVLAPAIYVLLGFSAQLGLIMGAGGCVGNLLSSFLKRRLGMQSGSWLPVVDQLDFVLIPFLFFFLVFGELPEHTVLIIFMTLILHPLGNMIAYKLGLKKTWW
;
A
#
# COMPACT_ATOMS: atom_id res chain seq x y z
N MET A 1 22.71 11.03 -46.33
CA MET A 1 22.18 12.14 -45.50
C MET A 1 20.88 11.69 -44.84
N PRO A 2 20.74 11.80 -43.50
CA PRO A 2 19.62 11.20 -42.77
C PRO A 2 18.40 12.13 -42.74
N LYS A 3 17.21 11.60 -43.06
CA LYS A 3 15.96 12.32 -42.81
C LYS A 3 15.42 11.93 -41.43
N LYS A 4 15.44 12.92 -40.54
CA LYS A 4 14.66 13.00 -39.28
C LYS A 4 13.17 12.76 -39.56
N LEU A 5 12.50 12.02 -38.68
CA LEU A 5 11.07 12.19 -38.34
C LEU A 5 10.86 11.58 -36.94
N GLN A 6 10.90 12.42 -35.92
CA GLN A 6 9.73 12.99 -35.21
C GLN A 6 9.06 11.99 -34.27
N ILE A 7 9.38 12.17 -32.99
CA ILE A 7 8.75 11.56 -31.83
C ILE A 7 7.30 12.09 -31.76
N LEU A 8 6.32 11.21 -31.94
CA LEU A 8 4.92 11.51 -31.65
C LEU A 8 4.66 11.22 -30.17
N SER A 9 4.49 12.29 -29.40
CA SER A 9 3.93 12.27 -28.05
C SER A 9 2.53 11.66 -28.09
N LEU A 10 2.27 10.64 -27.27
CA LEU A 10 0.94 10.09 -27.08
C LEU A 10 0.38 10.52 -25.72
N SER A 11 -0.59 11.44 -25.80
CA SER A 11 -1.50 11.78 -24.71
C SER A 11 -2.46 10.59 -24.49
N ILE A 12 -2.51 10.07 -23.26
CA ILE A 12 -3.36 8.94 -22.91
C ILE A 12 -4.75 9.46 -22.55
N THR A 13 -5.65 9.48 -23.52
CA THR A 13 -7.09 9.66 -23.29
C THR A 13 -7.76 8.31 -23.03
N LYS A 14 -8.44 8.21 -21.89
CA LYS A 14 -9.31 7.08 -21.49
C LYS A 14 -10.40 6.87 -22.54
N ASN A 15 -10.26 5.84 -23.38
CA ASN A 15 -11.34 5.06 -24.02
C ASN A 15 -10.72 4.19 -25.13
N VAL A 16 -10.37 2.95 -24.80
CA VAL A 16 -9.92 1.97 -25.81
C VAL A 16 -11.16 1.36 -26.47
N THR A 17 -11.55 1.89 -27.61
CA THR A 17 -12.48 1.22 -28.53
C THR A 17 -11.64 0.36 -29.49
N ILE A 18 -11.66 -0.96 -29.31
CA ILE A 18 -10.96 -1.89 -30.22
C ILE A 18 -11.75 -1.94 -31.53
N LYS A 19 -11.27 -1.21 -32.55
CA LYS A 19 -11.71 -1.37 -33.94
C LYS A 19 -10.95 -2.54 -34.55
N ILE A 20 -11.61 -3.68 -34.74
CA ILE A 20 -11.04 -4.78 -35.52
C ILE A 20 -11.14 -4.38 -37.00
N SER A 21 -10.05 -3.83 -37.54
CA SER A 21 -9.91 -3.67 -38.99
C SER A 21 -9.85 -5.05 -39.63
N LYS A 22 -10.72 -5.31 -40.62
CA LYS A 22 -10.65 -6.49 -41.49
C LYS A 22 -9.23 -6.62 -42.03
N ILE A 23 -8.54 -7.69 -41.67
CA ILE A 23 -7.28 -8.09 -42.30
C ILE A 23 -7.63 -8.49 -43.74
N SER A 24 -7.22 -7.67 -44.70
CA SER A 24 -7.27 -8.03 -46.12
C SER A 24 -6.20 -9.08 -46.39
N VAL A 25 -6.62 -10.34 -46.47
CA VAL A 25 -5.76 -11.44 -46.90
C VAL A 25 -5.41 -11.22 -48.38
N PRO A 26 -4.11 -11.15 -48.77
CA PRO A 26 -3.72 -10.99 -50.16
C PRO A 26 -4.20 -12.17 -51.02
N ALA A 27 -4.72 -11.87 -52.20
CA ALA A 27 -5.46 -12.79 -53.07
C ALA A 27 -4.62 -13.87 -53.78
N SER A 28 -3.45 -14.27 -53.26
CA SER A 28 -2.53 -15.19 -53.92
C SER A 28 -2.53 -16.63 -53.38
N GLU A 29 -3.31 -16.96 -52.35
CA GLU A 29 -3.49 -18.34 -51.89
C GLU A 29 -4.91 -18.84 -52.20
N LYS A 30 -5.15 -19.14 -53.48
CA LYS A 30 -6.23 -20.04 -53.90
C LYS A 30 -5.59 -21.33 -54.39
N LYS A 31 -5.24 -22.23 -53.47
CA LYS A 31 -5.10 -23.66 -53.79
C LYS A 31 -5.59 -24.55 -52.66
N GLU A 32 -6.51 -25.40 -53.07
CA GLU A 32 -6.89 -26.72 -52.55
C GLU A 32 -7.66 -26.78 -51.21
N GLY A 33 -8.78 -27.51 -51.29
CA GLY A 33 -9.76 -27.65 -50.25
C GLY A 33 -9.19 -28.28 -48.99
N ILE A 34 -9.17 -27.48 -47.93
CA ILE A 34 -9.28 -27.97 -46.57
C ILE A 34 -10.61 -27.41 -46.08
N GLU A 35 -11.55 -28.31 -45.76
CA GLU A 35 -12.78 -27.94 -45.06
C GLU A 35 -12.41 -27.13 -43.82
N THR A 36 -12.60 -25.82 -43.90
CA THR A 36 -12.61 -24.97 -42.70
C THR A 36 -13.97 -25.16 -42.06
N HIS A 37 -14.14 -26.27 -41.35
CA HIS A 37 -15.07 -26.25 -40.24
C HIS A 37 -14.63 -25.07 -39.36
N PRO A 38 -15.46 -24.02 -39.16
CA PRO A 38 -15.12 -23.00 -38.20
C PRO A 38 -15.01 -23.74 -36.87
N ARG A 39 -13.77 -23.95 -36.41
CA ARG A 39 -13.50 -24.48 -35.09
C ARG A 39 -14.24 -23.54 -34.17
N ALA A 40 -15.39 -23.98 -33.65
CA ALA A 40 -16.17 -23.20 -32.72
C ALA A 40 -15.19 -22.81 -31.62
N LEU A 41 -14.80 -21.54 -31.61
CA LEU A 41 -14.04 -20.97 -30.52
C LEU A 41 -14.94 -21.18 -29.32
N ASP A 42 -14.58 -22.19 -28.54
CA ASP A 42 -15.29 -22.59 -27.35
C ASP A 42 -15.32 -21.35 -26.45
N LYS A 43 -16.48 -20.67 -26.45
CA LYS A 43 -16.68 -19.41 -25.74
C LYS A 43 -16.47 -19.64 -24.25
N ASP A 44 -16.71 -20.84 -23.76
CA ASP A 44 -16.48 -21.22 -22.36
C ASP A 44 -14.98 -21.37 -22.09
N LYS A 45 -14.21 -21.91 -23.03
CA LYS A 45 -12.74 -21.94 -22.95
C LYS A 45 -12.12 -20.55 -23.00
N CYS A 46 -12.55 -19.68 -23.91
CA CYS A 46 -12.07 -18.29 -23.97
C CYS A 46 -12.49 -17.47 -22.73
N LYS A 47 -13.71 -17.68 -22.21
CA LYS A 47 -14.18 -17.04 -20.97
C LYS A 47 -13.40 -17.53 -19.75
N ASN A 48 -13.10 -18.83 -19.67
CA ASN A 48 -12.31 -19.41 -18.58
C ASN A 48 -10.84 -18.98 -18.62
N ILE A 49 -10.27 -18.75 -19.81
CA ILE A 49 -8.93 -18.17 -19.95
C ILE A 49 -8.95 -16.71 -19.46
N GLY A 50 -9.92 -15.90 -19.91
CA GLY A 50 -10.03 -14.50 -19.48
C GLY A 50 -10.26 -14.31 -17.97
N ILE A 51 -11.01 -15.20 -17.31
CA ILE A 51 -11.19 -15.15 -15.84
C ILE A 51 -9.88 -15.46 -15.12
N LYS A 52 -9.13 -16.48 -15.57
CA LYS A 52 -7.85 -16.83 -14.96
C LYS A 52 -6.83 -15.72 -15.08
N ASP A 53 -6.75 -15.10 -16.26
CA ASP A 53 -5.83 -13.98 -16.51
C ASP A 53 -6.18 -12.80 -15.60
N ALA A 54 -7.46 -12.41 -15.51
CA ALA A 54 -7.91 -11.36 -14.60
C ALA A 54 -7.65 -11.67 -13.11
N MET A 55 -7.80 -12.93 -12.70
CA MET A 55 -7.48 -13.37 -11.33
C MET A 55 -5.97 -13.28 -11.05
N MET A 56 -5.14 -13.66 -12.02
CA MET A 56 -3.68 -13.56 -11.91
C MET A 56 -3.23 -12.10 -11.85
N ASP A 57 -3.82 -11.22 -12.65
CA ASP A 57 -3.56 -9.78 -12.60
C ASP A 57 -3.90 -9.20 -11.23
N LEU A 58 -5.10 -9.52 -10.71
CA LEU A 58 -5.49 -9.11 -9.36
C LEU A 58 -4.54 -9.64 -8.28
N ALA A 59 -4.10 -10.89 -8.40
CA ALA A 59 -3.15 -11.47 -7.46
C ALA A 59 -1.80 -10.74 -7.49
N ASN A 60 -1.31 -10.37 -8.68
CA ASN A 60 -0.06 -9.63 -8.84
C ASN A 60 -0.14 -8.20 -8.25
N GLU A 61 -1.26 -7.52 -8.47
CA GLU A 61 -1.56 -6.21 -7.88
C GLU A 61 -1.56 -6.29 -6.34
N LEU A 62 -2.24 -7.30 -5.78
CA LEU A 62 -2.26 -7.55 -4.33
C LEU A 62 -0.87 -7.84 -3.78
N ILE A 63 -0.10 -8.71 -4.44
CA ILE A 63 1.26 -9.06 -4.01
C ILE A 63 2.16 -7.81 -4.04
N SER A 64 2.06 -6.99 -5.07
CA SER A 64 2.88 -5.77 -5.22
C SER A 64 2.54 -4.74 -4.15
N ALA A 65 1.24 -4.51 -3.94
CA ALA A 65 0.75 -3.64 -2.88
C ALA A 65 1.19 -4.11 -1.47
N LEU A 66 1.11 -5.42 -1.21
CA LEU A 66 1.55 -6.02 0.06
C LEU A 66 3.06 -5.89 0.27
N LYS A 67 3.87 -6.16 -0.76
CA LYS A 67 5.33 -5.99 -0.69
C LYS A 67 5.72 -4.56 -0.37
N PHE A 68 5.03 -3.58 -0.99
CA PHE A 68 5.31 -2.16 -0.75
C PHE A 68 4.93 -1.73 0.68
N ILE A 69 3.76 -2.14 1.18
CA ILE A 69 3.29 -1.67 2.49
C ILE A 69 3.84 -2.49 3.67
N ALA A 70 4.26 -3.74 3.46
CA ALA A 70 4.75 -4.63 4.52
C ALA A 70 5.82 -4.01 5.43
N PRO A 71 6.87 -3.30 4.93
CA PRO A 71 7.83 -2.62 5.80
C PRO A 71 7.17 -1.68 6.80
N LEU A 72 6.17 -0.91 6.37
CA LEU A 72 5.46 0.06 7.21
C LEU A 72 4.61 -0.63 8.29
N TYR A 73 4.00 -1.78 7.98
CA TYR A 73 3.32 -2.62 8.96
C TYR A 73 4.26 -3.16 10.02
N PHE A 74 5.44 -3.65 9.64
CA PHE A 74 6.43 -4.13 10.60
C PHE A 74 6.93 -3.01 11.51
N VAL A 75 7.19 -1.83 10.93
CA VAL A 75 7.56 -0.63 11.69
C VAL A 75 6.45 -0.25 12.68
N ASN A 76 5.20 -0.14 12.27
CA ASN A 76 4.09 0.20 13.17
C ASN A 76 3.87 -0.89 14.25
N GLY A 77 3.90 -2.17 13.87
CA GLY A 77 3.78 -3.30 14.80
C GLY A 77 4.92 -3.35 15.83
N SER A 78 6.13 -2.92 15.45
CA SER A 78 7.26 -2.86 16.37
C SER A 78 7.04 -1.90 17.55
N LEU A 79 6.21 -0.86 17.41
CA LEU A 79 5.85 0.01 18.55
C LEU A 79 5.11 -0.77 19.62
N VAL A 80 4.22 -1.68 19.22
CA VAL A 80 3.46 -2.51 20.16
C VAL A 80 4.43 -3.38 20.96
N VAL A 81 5.37 -4.03 20.27
CA VAL A 81 6.41 -4.86 20.90
C VAL A 81 7.32 -4.01 21.79
N TRP A 82 7.76 -2.85 21.32
CA TRP A 82 8.59 -1.91 22.08
C TRP A 82 7.91 -1.51 23.40
N TRP A 83 6.63 -1.16 23.35
CA TRP A 83 5.88 -0.79 24.55
C TRP A 83 5.66 -1.97 25.49
N TYR A 84 5.41 -3.17 24.95
CA TYR A 84 5.33 -4.39 25.75
C TYR A 84 6.64 -4.67 26.49
N LEU A 85 7.80 -4.59 25.80
CA LEU A 85 9.12 -4.78 26.41
C LEU A 85 9.44 -3.74 27.49
N LYS A 86 8.89 -2.53 27.37
CA LYS A 86 8.99 -1.47 28.38
C LYS A 86 7.94 -1.60 29.51
N GLY A 87 7.15 -2.67 29.54
CA GLY A 87 6.08 -2.85 30.52
C GLY A 87 5.00 -1.76 30.45
N PHE A 88 4.74 -1.23 29.26
CA PHE A 88 3.84 -0.10 28.99
C PHE A 88 4.20 1.20 29.73
N LYS A 89 5.45 1.33 30.19
CA LYS A 89 5.95 2.54 30.84
C LYS A 89 6.60 3.45 29.81
N THR A 90 6.03 4.64 29.65
CA THR A 90 6.67 5.72 28.89
C THR A 90 7.71 6.41 29.75
N THR A 91 8.92 6.56 29.23
CA THR A 91 10.00 7.23 29.97
C THR A 91 10.05 8.74 29.72
N ARG A 92 9.70 9.20 28.51
CA ARG A 92 9.81 10.60 28.09
C ARG A 92 8.67 11.01 27.15
N PRO A 93 7.46 11.32 27.66
CA PRO A 93 6.37 11.79 26.83
C PRO A 93 6.73 13.13 26.17
N ILE A 94 6.28 13.35 24.93
CA ILE A 94 6.57 14.58 24.17
C ILE A 94 5.80 15.76 24.76
N ASN A 95 4.47 15.61 24.84
CA ASN A 95 3.58 16.53 25.53
C ASN A 95 2.29 15.78 25.89
N VAL A 96 1.99 15.67 27.18
CA VAL A 96 0.87 14.86 27.66
C VAL A 96 -0.49 15.47 27.31
N GLU A 97 -0.61 16.80 27.36
CA GLU A 97 -1.86 17.51 27.06
C GLU A 97 -2.20 17.49 25.57
N LEU A 98 -1.17 17.60 24.71
CA LEU A 98 -1.34 17.60 23.26
C LEU A 98 -1.44 16.21 22.66
N PHE A 99 -0.72 15.22 23.19
CA PHE A 99 -0.56 13.93 22.50
C PHE A 99 -0.90 12.70 23.38
N GLY A 100 -1.07 12.89 24.69
CA GLY A 100 -1.28 11.81 25.64
C GLY A 100 0.01 11.15 26.12
N LYS A 101 -0.10 10.34 27.17
CA LYS A 101 1.06 9.75 27.87
C LYS A 101 1.87 8.78 27.02
N HIS A 102 1.27 8.15 26.02
CA HIS A 102 1.90 7.10 25.20
C HIS A 102 2.64 7.64 23.95
N ARG A 103 2.67 8.96 23.75
CA ARG A 103 3.40 9.59 22.63
C ARG A 103 4.69 10.18 23.17
N ALA A 104 5.81 9.54 22.81
CA ALA A 104 7.05 9.66 23.55
C ALA A 104 8.28 9.62 22.64
N TRP A 105 9.32 10.33 23.07
CA TRP A 105 10.56 10.46 22.31
C TRP A 105 11.30 9.13 22.15
N ASP A 106 11.24 8.26 23.16
CA ASP A 106 11.90 6.94 23.13
C ASP A 106 11.34 6.04 22.02
N GLY A 107 10.02 5.95 21.88
CA GLY A 107 9.40 5.22 20.77
C GLY A 107 9.70 5.84 19.41
N PHE A 108 9.76 7.18 19.32
CA PHE A 108 9.98 7.87 18.05
C PHE A 108 11.43 7.72 17.56
N LEU A 109 12.39 7.86 18.47
CA LEU A 109 13.80 7.62 18.16
C LEU A 109 14.03 6.15 17.76
N PHE A 110 13.37 5.22 18.44
CA PHE A 110 13.39 3.80 18.06
C PHE A 110 12.91 3.60 16.62
N LEU A 111 11.77 4.19 16.24
CA LEU A 111 11.25 4.07 14.87
C LEU A 111 12.10 4.78 13.82
N LEU A 112 12.66 5.95 14.12
CA LEU A 112 13.52 6.68 13.19
C LEU A 112 14.78 5.89 12.81
N VAL A 113 15.27 5.02 13.69
CA VAL A 113 16.39 4.12 13.41
C VAL A 113 15.90 2.80 12.79
N LEU A 114 14.83 2.22 13.33
CA LEU A 114 14.35 0.91 12.90
C LEU A 114 13.74 0.94 11.49
N ALA A 115 13.02 2.00 11.13
CA ALA A 115 12.34 2.07 9.84
C ALA A 115 13.32 2.00 8.65
N PRO A 116 14.39 2.81 8.58
CA PRO A 116 15.42 2.64 7.55
C PRO A 116 15.98 1.21 7.49
N ALA A 117 16.24 0.58 8.66
CA ALA A 117 16.79 -0.77 8.72
C ALA A 117 15.82 -1.83 8.17
N ILE A 118 14.54 -1.78 8.54
CA ILE A 118 13.51 -2.68 8.01
C ILE A 118 13.32 -2.50 6.50
N TYR A 119 13.33 -1.25 6.02
CA TYR A 119 13.20 -0.98 4.59
C TYR A 119 14.38 -1.54 3.80
N VAL A 120 15.62 -1.35 4.28
CA VAL A 120 16.82 -1.94 3.66
C VAL A 120 16.74 -3.47 3.66
N LEU A 121 16.34 -4.08 4.79
CA LEU A 121 16.19 -5.54 4.89
C LEU A 121 15.19 -6.10 3.86
N LEU A 122 14.16 -5.32 3.53
CA LEU A 122 13.12 -5.71 2.57
C LEU A 122 13.41 -5.22 1.13
N GLY A 123 14.63 -4.76 0.86
CA GLY A 123 15.09 -4.41 -0.49
C GLY A 123 14.78 -2.98 -0.94
N PHE A 124 14.35 -2.11 -0.04
CA PHE A 124 14.11 -0.69 -0.31
C PHE A 124 15.30 0.19 0.13
N SER A 125 15.29 1.46 -0.26
CA SER A 125 16.31 2.40 0.19
C SER A 125 16.12 2.83 1.65
N ALA A 126 17.23 3.10 2.34
CA ALA A 126 17.19 3.66 3.69
C ALA A 126 16.48 5.04 3.72
N GLN A 127 16.63 5.84 2.65
CA GLN A 127 15.94 7.11 2.50
C GLN A 127 14.42 6.93 2.49
N LEU A 128 13.90 5.95 1.75
CA LEU A 128 12.47 5.64 1.75
C LEU A 128 12.02 5.23 3.16
N GLY A 129 12.77 4.37 3.84
CA GLY A 129 12.46 3.99 5.22
C GLY A 129 12.44 5.16 6.19
N LEU A 130 13.35 6.13 6.04
CA LEU A 130 13.36 7.34 6.85
C LEU A 130 12.13 8.23 6.59
N ILE A 131 11.78 8.45 5.32
CA ILE A 131 10.61 9.25 4.92
C ILE A 131 9.33 8.62 5.47
N MET A 132 9.16 7.33 5.24
CA MET A 132 7.96 6.59 5.65
C MET A 132 7.88 6.46 7.17
N GLY A 133 9.00 6.19 7.84
CA GLY A 133 9.08 6.14 9.30
C GLY A 133 8.80 7.49 9.96
N ALA A 134 9.37 8.58 9.44
CA ALA A 134 9.10 9.94 9.92
C ALA A 134 7.63 10.33 9.73
N GLY A 135 7.05 10.01 8.57
CA GLY A 135 5.62 10.19 8.33
C GLY A 135 4.76 9.39 9.32
N GLY A 136 5.18 8.18 9.70
CA GLY A 136 4.45 7.33 10.64
C GLY A 136 4.44 7.94 12.05
N CYS A 137 5.59 8.43 12.50
CA CYS A 137 5.71 9.19 13.75
C CYS A 137 4.79 10.42 13.76
N VAL A 138 4.79 11.21 12.68
CA VAL A 138 3.92 12.40 12.55
C VAL A 138 2.45 12.00 12.50
N GLY A 139 2.11 10.92 11.80
CA GLY A 139 0.75 10.36 11.77
C GLY A 139 0.24 10.00 13.16
N ASN A 140 1.05 9.30 13.95
CA ASN A 140 0.69 8.95 15.32
C ASN A 140 0.55 10.16 16.25
N LEU A 141 1.31 11.24 16.02
CA LEU A 141 1.10 12.51 16.74
C LEU A 141 -0.20 13.16 16.32
N LEU A 142 -0.47 13.23 15.02
CA LEU A 142 -1.66 13.88 14.48
C LEU A 142 -2.94 13.17 14.92
N SER A 143 -2.96 11.83 14.90
CA SER A 143 -4.11 11.05 15.41
C SER A 143 -4.32 11.30 16.91
N SER A 144 -3.25 11.30 17.70
CA SER A 144 -3.31 11.63 19.13
C SER A 144 -3.79 13.06 19.40
N PHE A 145 -3.27 14.02 18.64
CA PHE A 145 -3.66 15.42 18.74
C PHE A 145 -5.15 15.60 18.44
N LEU A 146 -5.62 15.02 17.34
CA LEU A 146 -7.04 15.05 16.97
C LEU A 146 -7.89 14.46 18.09
N LYS A 147 -7.49 13.30 18.64
CA LYS A 147 -8.16 12.70 19.80
C LYS A 147 -8.21 13.62 21.01
N ARG A 148 -7.20 14.46 21.26
CA ARG A 148 -7.23 15.47 22.35
C ARG A 148 -8.18 16.62 22.04
N ARG A 149 -8.23 17.07 20.79
CA ARG A 149 -9.18 18.13 20.37
C ARG A 149 -10.64 17.66 20.43
N LEU A 150 -10.87 16.37 20.24
CA LEU A 150 -12.16 15.71 20.41
C LEU A 150 -12.50 15.36 21.88
N GLY A 151 -11.67 15.77 22.85
CA GLY A 151 -11.91 15.49 24.28
C GLY A 151 -11.74 14.02 24.69
N MET A 152 -11.15 13.18 23.85
CA MET A 152 -10.96 11.76 24.13
C MET A 152 -9.76 11.53 25.07
N GLN A 153 -9.74 10.42 25.80
CA GLN A 153 -8.67 10.06 26.75
C GLN A 153 -7.50 9.31 26.09
N SER A 154 -6.33 9.25 26.74
CA SER A 154 -5.14 8.59 26.15
C SER A 154 -5.39 7.10 26.00
N GLY A 155 -5.12 6.54 24.81
CA GLY A 155 -5.42 5.14 24.51
C GLY A 155 -6.86 4.87 24.04
N SER A 156 -7.72 5.91 23.98
CA SER A 156 -9.04 5.78 23.36
C SER A 156 -8.94 5.41 21.88
N TRP A 157 -9.91 4.63 21.42
CA TRP A 157 -10.04 4.26 20.02
C TRP A 157 -10.72 5.37 19.21
N LEU A 158 -10.07 5.84 18.15
CA LEU A 158 -10.69 6.64 17.09
C LEU A 158 -10.68 5.82 15.79
N PRO A 159 -11.79 5.13 15.47
CA PRO A 159 -11.87 4.25 14.30
C PRO A 159 -11.48 4.97 13.01
N VAL A 160 -10.97 4.21 12.04
CA VAL A 160 -10.45 4.70 10.74
C VAL A 160 -9.20 5.56 10.86
N VAL A 161 -9.21 6.61 11.68
CA VAL A 161 -8.04 7.48 11.90
C VAL A 161 -6.88 6.68 12.49
N ASP A 162 -7.13 5.93 13.57
CA ASP A 162 -6.10 5.08 14.20
C ASP A 162 -5.67 3.90 13.30
N GLN A 163 -6.41 3.61 12.23
CA GLN A 163 -6.06 2.55 11.27
C GLN A 163 -5.25 3.09 10.10
N LEU A 164 -5.46 4.35 9.72
CA LEU A 164 -4.89 4.93 8.51
C LEU A 164 -3.80 5.96 8.80
N ASP A 165 -3.61 6.40 10.04
CA ASP A 165 -2.62 7.43 10.40
C ASP A 165 -1.18 7.04 10.01
N PHE A 166 -0.82 5.77 10.23
CA PHE A 166 0.48 5.21 9.86
C PHE A 166 0.60 4.89 8.37
N VAL A 167 -0.41 5.16 7.53
CA VAL A 167 -0.38 4.98 6.07
C VAL A 167 -0.50 6.32 5.36
N LEU A 168 -1.55 7.11 5.66
CA LEU A 168 -1.86 8.35 4.95
C LEU A 168 -0.79 9.42 5.13
N ILE A 169 -0.23 9.58 6.34
CA ILE A 169 0.81 10.59 6.57
C ILE A 169 2.15 10.17 5.97
N PRO A 170 2.61 8.91 6.08
CA PRO A 170 3.72 8.42 5.26
C PRO A 170 3.54 8.61 3.76
N PHE A 171 2.35 8.38 3.24
CA PHE A 171 2.08 8.55 1.80
C PHE A 171 2.07 10.02 1.40
N LEU A 172 1.61 10.92 2.27
CA LEU A 172 1.79 12.35 2.07
C LEU A 172 3.28 12.72 2.03
N PHE A 173 4.09 12.18 2.94
CA PHE A 173 5.53 12.43 2.96
C PHE A 173 6.22 11.88 1.71
N PHE A 174 5.82 10.68 1.27
CA PHE A 174 6.24 10.10 0.01
C PHE A 174 5.92 11.03 -1.15
N PHE A 175 4.67 11.49 -1.26
CA PHE A 175 4.24 12.43 -2.30
C PHE A 175 5.04 13.73 -2.30
N LEU A 176 5.31 14.30 -1.12
CA LEU A 176 6.09 15.54 -1.01
C LEU A 176 7.54 15.37 -1.48
N VAL A 177 8.11 14.17 -1.41
CA VAL A 177 9.49 13.90 -1.83
C VAL A 177 9.59 13.42 -3.28
N PHE A 178 8.68 12.54 -3.72
CA PHE A 178 8.74 11.89 -5.03
C PHE A 178 7.80 12.50 -6.08
N GLY A 179 6.89 13.38 -5.67
CA GLY A 179 5.96 14.09 -6.57
C GLY A 179 4.73 13.27 -7.00
N GLU A 180 4.63 12.02 -6.56
CA GLU A 180 3.52 11.11 -6.86
C GLU A 180 3.18 10.23 -5.66
N LEU A 181 1.97 9.66 -5.67
CA LEU A 181 1.58 8.68 -4.65
C LEU A 181 2.13 7.30 -5.00
N PRO A 182 2.37 6.42 -4.01
CA PRO A 182 2.74 5.05 -4.29
C PRO A 182 1.75 4.35 -5.21
N GLU A 183 2.27 3.46 -6.06
CA GLU A 183 1.43 2.55 -6.84
C GLU A 183 0.50 1.76 -5.91
N HIS A 184 -0.72 1.48 -6.40
CA HIS A 184 -1.75 0.77 -5.65
C HIS A 184 -2.21 1.46 -4.34
N THR A 185 -1.99 2.77 -4.16
CA THR A 185 -2.39 3.51 -2.93
C THR A 185 -3.82 3.22 -2.47
N VAL A 186 -4.79 3.23 -3.40
CA VAL A 186 -6.20 2.96 -3.08
C VAL A 186 -6.39 1.54 -2.54
N LEU A 187 -5.78 0.55 -3.19
CA LEU A 187 -5.81 -0.84 -2.77
C LEU A 187 -5.18 -1.02 -1.38
N ILE A 188 -4.04 -0.36 -1.13
CA ILE A 188 -3.36 -0.38 0.18
C ILE A 188 -4.24 0.18 1.28
N ILE A 189 -4.95 1.29 1.03
CA ILE A 189 -5.88 1.88 2.02
C ILE A 189 -7.00 0.87 2.35
N PHE A 190 -7.62 0.25 1.34
CA PHE A 190 -8.65 -0.77 1.56
C PHE A 190 -8.13 -1.98 2.33
N MET A 191 -6.97 -2.51 1.94
CA MET A 191 -6.34 -3.61 2.67
C MET A 191 -6.04 -3.22 4.12
N THR A 192 -5.66 -1.97 4.37
CA THR A 192 -5.30 -1.51 5.71
C THR A 192 -6.46 -1.47 6.69
N LEU A 193 -7.66 -1.12 6.20
CA LEU A 193 -8.88 -1.18 7.01
C LEU A 193 -9.20 -2.61 7.50
N ILE A 194 -8.64 -3.63 6.85
CA ILE A 194 -8.81 -5.05 7.21
C ILE A 194 -7.59 -5.55 8.01
N LEU A 195 -6.38 -5.34 7.49
CA LEU A 195 -5.14 -5.89 8.06
C LEU A 195 -4.80 -5.28 9.41
N HIS A 196 -5.02 -3.97 9.59
CA HIS A 196 -4.70 -3.29 10.85
C HIS A 196 -5.49 -3.83 12.05
N PRO A 197 -6.84 -3.89 12.03
CA PRO A 197 -7.60 -4.47 13.15
C PRO A 197 -7.30 -5.96 13.35
N LEU A 198 -7.03 -6.73 12.29
CA LEU A 198 -6.58 -8.13 12.42
C LEU A 198 -5.25 -8.23 13.18
N GLY A 199 -4.27 -7.39 12.83
CA GLY A 199 -2.98 -7.32 13.53
C GLY A 199 -3.14 -6.96 15.00
N ASN A 200 -3.97 -5.95 15.32
CA ASN A 200 -4.23 -5.56 16.70
C ASN A 200 -5.00 -6.63 17.49
N MET A 201 -5.91 -7.36 16.86
CA MET A 201 -6.58 -8.50 17.49
C MET A 201 -5.60 -9.63 17.81
N ILE A 202 -4.67 -9.95 16.90
CA ILE A 202 -3.60 -10.94 17.16
C ILE A 202 -2.75 -10.47 18.34
N ALA A 203 -2.29 -9.20 18.33
CA ALA A 203 -1.48 -8.65 19.40
C ALA A 203 -2.20 -8.66 20.77
N TYR A 204 -3.51 -8.41 20.79
CA TYR A 204 -4.33 -8.51 21.98
C TYR A 204 -4.43 -9.94 22.50
N LYS A 205 -4.70 -10.92 21.63
CA LYS A 205 -4.76 -12.34 22.00
C LYS A 205 -3.42 -12.87 22.53
N LEU A 206 -2.30 -12.32 22.05
CA LEU A 206 -0.95 -12.64 22.53
C LEU A 206 -0.57 -11.87 23.81
N GLY A 207 -1.43 -11.00 24.34
CA GLY A 207 -1.14 -10.19 25.53
C GLY A 207 -0.18 -9.02 25.28
N LEU A 208 0.18 -8.73 24.03
CA LEU A 208 1.05 -7.62 23.64
C LEU A 208 0.33 -6.26 23.69
N LYS A 209 -1.00 -6.26 23.61
CA LYS A 209 -1.86 -5.09 23.84
C LYS A 209 -2.90 -5.41 24.90
N LYS A 210 -3.30 -4.39 25.65
CA LYS A 210 -4.41 -4.47 26.62
C LYS A 210 -5.80 -4.44 25.96
N THR A 211 -5.86 -4.02 24.69
CA THR A 211 -7.08 -3.76 23.93
C THR A 211 -6.91 -4.25 22.50
N TRP A 212 -8.01 -4.65 21.84
CA TRP A 212 -8.00 -5.28 20.51
C TRP A 212 -7.93 -4.29 19.34
N TRP A 213 -8.23 -3.01 19.60
CA TRP A 213 -8.22 -1.96 18.58
C TRP A 213 -6.84 -1.38 18.33
#